data_AF-A0A1E7ZE41-F1
#
_entry.id   AF-A0A1E7ZE41-F1
#
_cell.length_a   1.000
_cell.length_b   1.000
_cell.length_c   1.000
_cell.angle_alpha   90.00
_cell.angle_beta   90.00
_cell.angle_gamma   90.00
#
_symmetry.space_group_name_H-M   'P 1'
#
loop_
_entity.id
_entity.type
_entity.pdbx_description
1 polymer ?
#
loop_
_entity_poly.entity_id
_entity_poly.type
_entity_poly.pdbx_seq_one_letter_code
_entity_poly.pdbx_strand_id
1 'polypeptide(L)'
;MSNQDWHPADIVAAVRKLGITLKDLSIQNGLPERACQVALHRAYTRPETVIANALGCHPKEIWPSRYHANGERKRFLHSKIVAEKKQRDIKSSPTPAIGETQKCLTANEG
;
A
#
# COMPACT_ATOMS: atom_id res chain seq x y z
N MET A 1 12.07 -10.56 -20.49
CA MET A 1 10.59 -10.64 -20.41
C MET A 1 10.05 -9.24 -20.25
N SER A 2 9.12 -8.83 -21.11
CA SER A 2 8.55 -7.48 -21.20
C SER A 2 7.79 -7.13 -19.92
N ASN A 3 8.42 -6.32 -19.07
CA ASN A 3 7.88 -5.85 -17.80
C ASN A 3 6.91 -4.67 -18.03
N GLN A 4 5.90 -4.90 -18.87
CA GLN A 4 5.03 -3.86 -19.40
C GLN A 4 3.84 -3.63 -18.48
N ASP A 5 3.60 -2.37 -18.15
CA ASP A 5 2.45 -1.96 -17.37
C ASP A 5 1.15 -2.18 -18.16
N TRP A 6 0.05 -2.47 -17.46
CA TRP A 6 -1.27 -2.57 -18.08
C TRP A 6 -1.63 -1.29 -18.81
N HIS A 7 -2.33 -1.44 -19.93
CA HIS A 7 -2.82 -0.27 -20.64
C HIS A 7 -3.91 0.44 -19.79
N PRO A 8 -3.92 1.78 -19.70
CA PRO A 8 -4.94 2.51 -18.93
C PRO A 8 -6.37 2.12 -19.28
N ALA A 9 -6.63 1.82 -20.56
CA ALA A 9 -7.94 1.38 -21.03
C ALA A 9 -8.34 0.00 -20.47
N ASP A 10 -7.40 -0.93 -20.31
CA ASP A 10 -7.67 -2.26 -19.74
C ASP A 10 -8.00 -2.17 -18.26
N ILE A 11 -7.31 -1.29 -17.52
CA ILE A 11 -7.63 -1.01 -16.12
C ILE A 11 -9.03 -0.42 -16.01
N VAL A 12 -9.36 0.57 -16.85
CA VAL A 12 -10.70 1.18 -16.88
C VAL A 12 -11.76 0.15 -17.24
N ALA A 13 -11.50 -0.72 -18.22
CA ALA A 13 -12.41 -1.77 -18.63
C ALA A 13 -12.62 -2.81 -17.51
N ALA A 14 -11.56 -3.22 -16.82
CA ALA A 14 -11.64 -4.14 -15.69
C ALA A 14 -12.47 -3.55 -14.53
N VAL A 15 -12.24 -2.29 -14.19
CA VAL A 15 -13.04 -1.58 -13.17
C VAL A 15 -14.50 -1.45 -13.61
N ARG A 16 -14.77 -1.16 -14.89
CA ARG A 16 -16.13 -1.09 -15.42
C ARG A 16 -16.85 -2.44 -15.44
N LYS A 17 -16.13 -3.55 -15.65
CA LYS A 17 -16.69 -4.91 -15.56
C LYS A 17 -17.17 -5.23 -14.15
N LEU A 18 -16.61 -4.60 -13.12
CA LEU A 18 -17.08 -4.69 -11.73
C LEU A 18 -18.32 -3.80 -11.45
N GLY A 19 -18.81 -3.04 -12.43
CA GLY A 19 -19.97 -2.17 -12.29
C GLY A 19 -19.71 -0.88 -11.51
N ILE A 20 -18.44 -0.54 -11.26
CA ILE A 20 -18.02 0.67 -10.55
C ILE A 20 -17.21 1.60 -11.45
N THR A 21 -17.09 2.87 -11.07
CA THR A 21 -16.20 3.82 -11.75
C THR A 21 -14.95 4.14 -10.92
N LEU A 22 -13.88 4.61 -11.59
CA LEU A 22 -12.68 5.10 -10.90
C LEU A 22 -12.98 6.27 -9.94
N LYS A 23 -14.02 7.06 -10.25
CA LYS A 23 -14.50 8.14 -9.42
C LYS A 23 -15.12 7.59 -8.13
N ASP A 24 -15.99 6.59 -8.26
CA ASP A 24 -16.64 5.95 -7.11
C ASP A 24 -15.61 5.29 -6.20
N LEU A 25 -14.61 4.61 -6.79
CA LEU A 25 -13.48 4.06 -6.03
C LEU A 25 -12.72 5.10 -5.22
N SER A 26 -12.45 6.28 -5.82
CA SER A 26 -11.84 7.39 -5.09
C SER A 26 -12.71 7.83 -3.90
N ILE A 27 -14.00 8.06 -4.13
CA ILE A 27 -14.93 8.58 -3.11
C ILE A 27 -15.10 7.57 -1.97
N GLN A 28 -15.30 6.29 -2.28
CA GLN A 28 -15.46 5.21 -1.29
C GLN A 28 -14.24 5.06 -0.38
N ASN A 29 -13.05 5.40 -0.89
CA ASN A 29 -11.79 5.31 -0.14
C ASN A 29 -11.35 6.65 0.48
N GLY A 30 -12.20 7.68 0.45
CA GLY A 30 -11.89 9.01 1.00
C GLY A 30 -10.75 9.73 0.27
N LEU A 31 -10.52 9.40 -1.00
CA LEU A 31 -9.52 10.03 -1.86
C LEU A 31 -10.17 11.14 -2.72
N PRO A 32 -9.37 12.11 -3.20
CA PRO A 32 -9.90 13.07 -4.15
C PRO A 32 -10.40 12.35 -5.40
N GLU A 33 -11.50 12.85 -5.97
CA GLU A 33 -12.22 12.25 -7.10
C GLU A 33 -11.31 11.87 -8.27
N ARG A 34 -10.32 12.73 -8.54
CA ARG A 34 -9.39 12.60 -9.66
C ARG A 34 -8.18 11.68 -9.35
N ALA A 35 -8.01 11.22 -8.11
CA ALA A 35 -6.85 10.45 -7.67
C ALA A 35 -6.65 9.16 -8.46
N CYS A 36 -7.69 8.33 -8.57
CA CYS A 36 -7.62 7.05 -9.28
C CYS A 36 -7.39 7.24 -10.79
N GLN A 37 -7.95 8.30 -11.39
CA GLN A 37 -7.72 8.64 -12.80
C GLN A 37 -6.29 9.10 -13.06
N VAL A 38 -5.71 9.87 -12.13
CA VAL A 38 -4.32 10.33 -12.23
C VAL A 38 -3.34 9.18 -11.99
N ALA A 39 -3.70 8.19 -11.17
CA ALA A 39 -2.87 7.01 -10.88
C ALA A 39 -2.51 6.19 -12.14
N LEU A 40 -3.40 6.17 -13.13
CA LEU A 40 -3.16 5.50 -14.41
C LEU A 40 -1.94 6.08 -15.14
N HIS A 41 -1.74 7.39 -15.06
CA HIS A 41 -0.66 8.10 -15.75
C HIS A 41 0.54 8.41 -14.85
N ARG A 42 0.30 8.61 -13.54
CA ARG A 42 1.31 9.03 -12.57
C ARG A 42 1.37 8.08 -11.39
N ALA A 43 2.57 7.89 -10.85
CA ALA A 43 2.81 6.93 -9.78
C ALA A 43 2.40 7.46 -8.40
N TYR A 44 1.25 7.00 -7.90
CA TYR A 44 0.69 7.37 -6.60
C TYR A 44 0.28 6.12 -5.82
N THR A 45 0.97 5.86 -4.69
CA THR A 45 0.82 4.60 -3.94
C THR A 45 -0.63 4.36 -3.48
N ARG A 46 -1.27 5.37 -2.87
CA ARG A 46 -2.64 5.24 -2.33
C ARG A 46 -3.67 4.80 -3.38
N PRO A 47 -3.88 5.54 -4.49
CA PRO A 47 -4.86 5.15 -5.49
C PRO A 47 -4.47 3.89 -6.26
N GLU A 48 -3.17 3.59 -6.46
CA GLU A 48 -2.73 2.32 -7.05
C GLU A 48 -3.18 1.13 -6.19
N THR A 49 -2.99 1.22 -4.86
CA THR A 49 -3.45 0.18 -3.93
C THR A 49 -4.97 0.03 -3.94
N VAL A 50 -5.72 1.14 -4.01
CA VAL A 50 -7.18 1.10 -4.08
C VAL A 50 -7.68 0.39 -5.35
N ILE A 51 -7.09 0.72 -6.51
CA ILE A 51 -7.46 0.07 -7.78
C ILE A 51 -7.09 -1.41 -7.76
N ALA A 52 -5.90 -1.75 -7.26
CA ALA A 52 -5.45 -3.13 -7.19
C ALA A 52 -6.32 -3.97 -6.24
N ASN A 53 -6.69 -3.41 -5.08
CA ASN A 53 -7.60 -4.05 -4.12
C ASN A 53 -8.99 -4.27 -4.74
N ALA A 54 -9.50 -3.31 -5.51
CA ALA A 54 -10.78 -3.46 -6.21
C ALA A 54 -10.74 -4.59 -7.26
N LEU A 55 -9.59 -4.78 -7.92
CA LEU A 55 -9.37 -5.84 -8.90
C LEU A 55 -8.95 -7.17 -8.25
N GLY A 56 -8.73 -7.21 -6.94
CA GLY A 56 -8.29 -8.40 -6.21
C GLY A 56 -6.86 -8.84 -6.53
N CYS A 57 -6.02 -7.96 -7.07
CA CYS A 57 -4.65 -8.26 -7.44
C CYS A 57 -3.65 -7.36 -6.72
N HIS A 58 -2.35 -7.71 -6.79
CA HIS A 58 -1.30 -6.86 -6.24
C HIS A 58 -1.02 -5.69 -7.20
N PRO A 59 -0.75 -4.46 -6.74
CA PRO A 59 -0.44 -3.33 -7.63
C PRO A 59 0.79 -3.57 -8.53
N LYS A 60 1.67 -4.50 -8.15
CA LYS A 60 2.80 -4.98 -8.95
C LYS A 60 2.36 -5.71 -10.23
N GLU A 61 1.21 -6.36 -10.23
CA GLU A 61 0.69 -7.09 -11.39
C GLU A 61 0.18 -6.13 -12.48
N ILE A 62 -0.40 -5.01 -12.05
CA ILE A 62 -0.90 -3.95 -12.94
C ILE A 62 0.26 -3.07 -13.43
N TRP A 63 1.17 -2.69 -12.52
CA TRP A 63 2.30 -1.80 -12.81
C TRP A 63 3.66 -2.42 -12.46
N PRO A 64 4.07 -3.52 -13.10
CA PRO A 64 5.32 -4.20 -12.81
C PRO A 64 6.56 -3.32 -13.02
N SER A 65 6.48 -2.26 -13.85
CA SER A 65 7.58 -1.30 -14.00
C SER A 65 7.84 -0.51 -12.72
N ARG A 66 6.79 -0.23 -11.93
CA ARG A 66 6.84 0.64 -10.73
C ARG A 66 7.23 -0.09 -9.45
N TYR A 67 7.22 -1.41 -9.44
CA TYR A 67 7.49 -2.23 -8.26
C TYR A 67 8.70 -3.14 -8.46
N HIS A 68 9.38 -3.48 -7.36
CA HIS A 68 10.48 -4.43 -7.29
C HIS A 68 9.93 -5.88 -7.22
N ALA A 69 10.82 -6.87 -7.38
CA ALA A 69 10.44 -8.28 -7.29
C ALA A 69 9.84 -8.64 -5.91
N ASN A 70 10.31 -8.01 -4.85
CA ASN A 70 9.83 -8.16 -3.47
C ASN A 70 8.46 -7.49 -3.20
N GLY A 71 7.83 -6.84 -4.19
CA GLY A 71 6.56 -6.14 -4.02
C GLY A 71 6.69 -4.71 -3.49
N GLU A 72 7.90 -4.25 -3.17
CA GLU A 72 8.12 -2.87 -2.75
C GLU A 72 8.13 -1.92 -3.96
N ARG A 73 7.59 -0.71 -3.78
CA ARG A 73 7.62 0.32 -4.82
C ARG A 73 9.05 0.80 -5.09
N LYS A 74 9.43 0.92 -6.37
CA LYS A 74 10.66 1.60 -6.79
C LYS A 74 10.54 3.09 -6.47
N ARG A 75 11.28 3.57 -5.48
CA ARG A 75 11.30 5.00 -5.14
C ARG A 75 12.49 5.65 -5.85
N PHE A 76 12.27 6.70 -6.65
CA PHE A 76 13.37 7.48 -7.24
C PHE A 76 14.21 8.16 -6.15
N LEU A 77 15.48 8.47 -6.47
CA LEU A 77 16.62 8.70 -5.56
C LEU A 77 16.37 9.50 -4.26
N HIS A 78 15.41 10.43 -4.20
CA HIS A 78 15.06 11.15 -2.96
C HIS A 78 14.69 10.19 -1.81
N SER A 79 14.21 9.00 -2.12
CA SER A 79 13.93 7.96 -1.14
C SER A 79 15.11 7.07 -0.75
N LYS A 80 16.22 7.03 -1.50
CA LYS A 80 17.43 6.31 -1.03
C LYS A 80 17.95 6.96 0.26
N ILE A 81 18.05 8.30 0.25
CA ILE A 81 18.45 9.11 1.41
C ILE A 81 17.54 8.84 2.63
N VAL A 82 16.22 8.76 2.42
CA VAL A 82 15.24 8.53 3.50
C VAL A 82 15.22 7.07 3.97
N ALA A 83 15.39 6.10 3.07
CA ALA A 83 15.42 4.68 3.40
C ALA A 83 16.69 4.28 4.18
N GLU A 84 17.87 4.81 3.81
CA GLU A 84 19.11 4.62 4.58
C GLU A 84 19.04 5.23 5.99
N LYS A 85 18.27 6.31 6.16
CA LYS A 85 18.06 6.91 7.48
C LYS A 85 17.24 5.99 8.40
N LYS A 86 16.15 5.39 7.88
CA LYS A 86 15.30 4.44 8.63
C LYS A 86 16.06 3.20 9.13
N GLN A 87 17.07 2.73 8.41
CA GLN A 87 17.90 1.59 8.85
C GLN A 87 18.83 1.94 10.02
N ARG A 88 19.22 3.20 10.17
CA ARG A 88 20.04 3.67 11.31
C ARG A 88 19.21 3.82 12.57
N ASP A 89 18.00 4.35 12.47
CA ASP A 89 17.12 4.58 13.62
C ASP A 89 16.62 3.27 14.27
N ILE A 90 16.45 2.20 13.48
CA ILE A 90 16.10 0.86 13.99
C ILE A 90 17.25 0.23 14.78
N LYS A 91 18.51 0.56 14.45
CA LYS A 91 19.69 0.03 15.16
C LYS A 91 20.05 0.81 16.44
N SER A 92 19.44 1.96 16.70
CA SER A 92 19.80 2.83 17.85
C SER A 92 18.79 2.83 19.00
N SER A 93 17.75 1.99 18.97
CA SER A 93 16.76 1.92 20.05
C SER A 93 17.06 0.73 20.98
N PRO A 94 17.51 0.93 22.24
CA PRO A 94 17.56 -0.15 23.22
C PRO A 94 16.13 -0.47 23.64
N THR A 95 15.72 -1.72 23.47
CA THR A 95 14.41 -2.21 23.91
C THR A 95 14.39 -2.23 25.45
N PRO A 96 13.46 -1.56 26.14
CA PRO A 96 13.30 -1.79 27.57
C PRO A 96 12.58 -3.13 27.78
N ALA A 97 13.25 -4.05 28.48
CA ALA A 97 12.69 -5.31 28.95
C ALA A 97 11.49 -5.03 29.87
N ILE A 98 10.32 -5.53 29.49
CA ILE A 98 9.09 -5.40 30.30
C ILE A 98 8.98 -6.68 31.13
N GLY A 99 9.27 -6.55 32.43
CA GLY A 99 9.14 -7.61 33.42
C GLY A 99 7.67 -7.93 33.72
N GLU A 100 7.36 -9.20 33.52
CA GLU A 100 6.44 -10.06 34.29
C GLU A 100 5.61 -9.36 35.38
N THR A 101 4.29 -9.24 35.16
CA THR A 101 3.33 -8.92 36.23
C THR A 101 2.50 -10.17 36.54
N GLN A 102 2.68 -10.71 37.75
CA GLN A 102 1.96 -11.85 38.28
C GLN A 102 0.48 -11.55 38.50
N LYS A 103 -0.36 -12.44 37.94
CA LYS A 103 -1.56 -13.06 38.50
C LYS A 103 -2.00 -12.57 39.90
N CYS A 104 -3.16 -11.90 39.97
CA CYS A 104 -4.00 -11.88 41.18
C CYS A 104 -5.31 -12.63 40.90
N LEU A 105 -5.49 -13.73 41.64
CA LEU A 105 -6.71 -14.54 41.66
C LEU A 105 -7.82 -13.80 42.42
N THR A 106 -9.04 -14.05 41.95
CA THR A 106 -10.33 -13.62 42.48
C THR A 106 -10.75 -14.34 43.77
N ALA A 107 -11.51 -13.60 44.59
CA ALA A 107 -12.59 -14.01 45.50
C ALA A 107 -12.23 -14.67 46.85
N ASN A 108 -12.62 -14.00 47.94
CA ASN A 108 -13.33 -14.67 49.03
C ASN A 108 -14.33 -13.71 49.71
N GLU A 109 -15.59 -14.15 49.76
CA GLU A 109 -16.68 -13.63 50.58
C GLU A 109 -16.74 -14.44 51.88
N GLY A 110 -17.15 -13.83 53.00
CA GLY A 110 -17.55 -14.53 54.23
C GLY A 110 -16.64 -14.34 55.43
#